data_AF-A0A817C6C4-F1
#
_entry.id   AF-A0A817C6C4-F1
#
_cell.length_a   1.000
_cell.length_b   1.000
_cell.length_c   1.000
_cell.angle_alpha   90.00
_cell.angle_beta   90.00
_cell.angle_gamma   90.00
#
_symmetry.space_group_name_H-M   'P 1'
#
loop_
_entity.id
_entity.type
_entity.pdbx_description
1 polymer ?
#
loop_
_entity_poly.entity_id
_entity_poly.type
_entity_poly.pdbx_seq_one_letter_code
_entity_poly.pdbx_strand_id
1 'polypeptide(L)'
;MQSSYYGQGFKTQRQLWQESWPTGLMGLIATFQMLFTFAILGIETWSMVLSFRMSFLLIGYIASFFYTITWISTYTVACCNRGSQGCATHALVENILSMIASCVLLYYESQFLLYPSTCFWPYSICRLSSWDLSWGAFVGYSIFDIQRYKLIAIKVQLSCAAIMLALSVLFFLIYLYAILNVKSKSRGIQPQGAMELQPQQRTLQPPPNVVLIGQPPSWSNPSYF
;
A
#
# COMPACT_ATOMS: atom_id res chain seq x y z
N MET A 1 32.48 -3.42 -44.18
CA MET A 1 31.28 -3.71 -43.37
C MET A 1 31.70 -3.78 -41.91
N GLN A 2 31.75 -2.62 -41.24
CA GLN A 2 32.03 -2.52 -39.81
C GLN A 2 30.74 -2.86 -39.06
N SER A 3 30.78 -3.91 -38.26
CA SER A 3 29.64 -4.35 -37.48
C SER A 3 29.40 -3.39 -36.32
N SER A 4 28.23 -2.75 -36.29
CA SER A 4 27.70 -1.92 -35.20
C SER A 4 27.38 -2.74 -33.93
N TYR A 5 28.39 -3.36 -33.31
CA TYR A 5 28.27 -4.06 -32.02
C TYR A 5 28.69 -3.20 -30.80
N TYR A 6 28.78 -1.88 -30.95
CA TYR A 6 28.94 -0.97 -29.83
C TYR A 6 27.60 -0.31 -29.51
N GLY A 7 26.80 -0.97 -28.66
CA GLY A 7 25.51 -0.38 -28.28
C GLY A 7 24.64 -1.17 -27.29
N GLN A 8 25.07 -2.33 -26.79
CA GLN A 8 24.44 -2.90 -25.60
C GLN A 8 24.95 -2.14 -24.37
N GLY A 9 24.43 -0.93 -24.18
CA GLY A 9 24.63 -0.17 -22.95
C GLY A 9 24.20 -1.04 -21.77
N PHE A 10 25.12 -1.27 -20.83
CA PHE A 10 24.82 -1.96 -19.57
C PHE A 10 23.62 -1.28 -18.91
N LYS A 11 22.45 -1.92 -18.98
CA LYS A 11 21.26 -1.44 -18.28
C LYS A 11 21.55 -1.52 -16.79
N THR A 12 21.48 -0.38 -16.12
CA THR A 12 21.60 -0.34 -14.66
C THR A 12 20.45 -1.12 -14.03
N GLN A 13 20.66 -1.73 -12.85
CA GLN A 13 19.64 -2.49 -12.12
C GLN A 13 18.32 -1.72 -11.96
N ARG A 14 18.41 -0.39 -11.84
CA ARG A 14 17.27 0.53 -11.78
C ARG A 14 16.41 0.52 -13.06
N GLN A 15 17.05 0.49 -14.23
CA GLN A 15 16.34 0.44 -15.52
C GLN A 15 15.64 -0.91 -15.72
N LEU A 16 16.29 -2.02 -15.34
CA LEU A 16 15.67 -3.35 -15.39
C LEU A 16 14.43 -3.45 -14.49
N TRP A 17 14.48 -2.81 -13.32
CA TRP A 17 13.34 -2.75 -12.42
C TRP A 17 12.20 -1.90 -12.99
N GLN A 18 12.51 -0.74 -13.60
CA GLN A 18 11.52 0.12 -14.25
C GLN A 18 10.79 -0.56 -15.41
N GLU A 19 11.51 -1.33 -16.23
CA GLU A 19 10.90 -2.09 -17.33
C GLU A 19 10.02 -3.25 -16.85
N SER A 20 10.33 -3.81 -15.68
CA SER A 20 9.58 -4.95 -15.14
C SER A 20 8.38 -4.53 -14.30
N TRP A 21 8.24 -3.24 -13.96
CA TRP A 21 7.23 -2.74 -13.03
C TRP A 21 6.00 -2.20 -13.76
N PRO A 22 4.82 -2.86 -13.67
CA PRO A 22 3.63 -2.46 -14.42
C PRO A 22 2.91 -1.29 -13.72
N THR A 23 3.39 -0.07 -13.95
CA THR A 23 2.86 1.16 -13.34
C THR A 23 1.35 1.36 -13.51
N GLY A 24 0.81 1.11 -14.70
CA GLY A 24 -0.62 1.23 -14.97
C GLY A 24 -1.46 0.25 -14.15
N LEU A 25 -1.00 -0.99 -14.00
CA LEU A 25 -1.66 -2.00 -13.18
C LEU A 25 -1.64 -1.61 -11.69
N MET A 26 -0.52 -1.05 -11.21
CA MET A 26 -0.41 -0.58 -9.84
C MET A 26 -1.35 0.59 -9.54
N GLY A 27 -1.48 1.55 -10.46
CA GLY A 27 -2.44 2.64 -10.32
C GLY A 27 -3.89 2.13 -10.26
N LEU A 28 -4.22 1.13 -11.07
CA LEU A 28 -5.55 0.50 -11.08
C LEU A 28 -5.83 -0.28 -9.78
N ILE A 29 -4.85 -1.02 -9.26
CA ILE A 29 -4.95 -1.69 -7.94
C ILE A 29 -5.18 -0.64 -6.84
N ALA A 30 -4.40 0.43 -6.81
CA ALA A 30 -4.55 1.50 -5.83
C ALA A 30 -5.93 2.18 -5.92
N THR A 31 -6.46 2.36 -7.13
CA THR A 31 -7.79 2.93 -7.36
C THR A 31 -8.88 2.03 -6.77
N PHE A 32 -8.81 0.72 -7.02
CA PHE A 32 -9.77 -0.21 -6.42
C PHE A 32 -9.64 -0.24 -4.90
N GLN A 33 -8.43 -0.29 -4.36
CA GLN A 33 -8.21 -0.26 -2.91
C GLN A 33 -8.80 1.01 -2.27
N MET A 34 -8.61 2.17 -2.90
CA MET A 34 -9.21 3.44 -2.49
C MET A 34 -10.73 3.35 -2.46
N LEU A 35 -11.36 2.88 -3.54
CA LEU A 35 -12.83 2.76 -3.65
C LEU A 35 -13.41 1.84 -2.57
N PHE A 36 -12.82 0.67 -2.35
CA PHE A 36 -13.28 -0.26 -1.32
C PHE A 36 -13.05 0.27 0.10
N THR A 37 -11.96 1.03 0.32
CA THR A 37 -11.73 1.70 1.60
C THR A 37 -12.84 2.71 1.90
N PHE A 38 -13.22 3.53 0.92
CA PHE A 38 -14.34 4.46 1.07
C PHE A 38 -15.68 3.74 1.25
N ALA A 39 -15.90 2.61 0.59
CA ALA A 39 -17.10 1.81 0.79
C ALA A 39 -17.20 1.30 2.23
N ILE A 40 -16.10 0.76 2.80
CA ILE A 40 -16.05 0.30 4.19
C ILE A 40 -16.30 1.48 5.14
N LEU A 41 -15.59 2.60 4.97
CA LEU A 41 -15.80 3.81 5.78
C LEU A 41 -17.23 4.35 5.68
N GLY A 42 -17.83 4.30 4.50
CA GLY A 42 -19.21 4.75 4.26
C GLY A 42 -20.24 3.87 4.95
N ILE A 43 -20.08 2.54 4.85
CA ILE A 43 -20.94 1.56 5.55
C ILE A 43 -20.81 1.74 7.06
N GLU A 44 -19.59 1.94 7.53
CA GLU A 44 -19.30 2.17 8.94
C GLU A 44 -19.86 3.52 9.43
N THR A 45 -19.71 4.60 8.68
CA THR A 45 -20.32 5.90 9.05
C THR A 45 -21.84 5.80 9.06
N TRP A 46 -22.42 5.13 8.05
CA TRP A 46 -23.86 4.90 7.96
C TRP A 46 -24.39 4.06 9.12
N SER A 47 -23.66 3.01 9.53
CA SER A 47 -24.03 2.19 10.68
C SER A 47 -23.96 2.98 12.00
N MET A 48 -22.98 3.89 12.18
CA MET A 48 -22.93 4.78 13.36
C MET A 48 -24.21 5.64 13.44
N VAL A 49 -24.61 6.23 12.31
CA VAL A 49 -25.72 7.18 12.22
C VAL A 49 -27.05 6.49 12.50
N LEU A 50 -27.25 5.27 11.99
CA LEU A 50 -28.47 4.52 12.22
C LEU A 50 -28.59 3.99 13.66
N SER A 51 -27.49 3.59 14.28
CA SER A 51 -27.46 3.25 15.70
C SER A 51 -26.01 3.23 16.19
N PHE A 52 -25.70 4.09 17.17
CA PHE A 52 -24.41 4.11 17.86
C PHE A 52 -23.99 2.74 18.42
N ARG A 53 -24.96 1.85 18.65
CA ARG A 53 -24.77 0.50 19.17
C ARG A 53 -24.43 -0.54 18.11
N MET A 54 -24.85 -0.29 16.87
CA MET A 54 -24.45 -1.05 15.68
C MET A 54 -23.01 -0.73 15.27
N SER A 55 -22.29 -0.01 16.12
CA SER A 55 -20.85 0.13 16.12
C SER A 55 -20.11 -1.18 16.27
N PHE A 56 -20.01 -1.90 15.15
CA PHE A 56 -18.90 -2.80 14.78
C PHE A 56 -17.52 -2.08 14.78
N LEU A 57 -17.50 -0.80 15.15
CA LEU A 57 -17.00 0.25 14.29
C LEU A 57 -15.54 0.63 14.51
N LEU A 58 -14.94 0.26 15.64
CA LEU A 58 -13.54 0.59 15.84
C LEU A 58 -12.65 -0.26 14.92
N ILE A 59 -13.06 -1.49 14.61
CA ILE A 59 -12.22 -2.39 13.82
C ILE A 59 -12.24 -2.07 12.32
N GLY A 60 -13.40 -1.68 11.77
CA GLY A 60 -13.51 -1.21 10.39
C GLY A 60 -12.77 0.11 10.17
N TYR A 61 -12.83 1.06 11.13
CA TYR A 61 -12.01 2.28 11.08
C TYR A 61 -10.51 1.99 11.18
N ILE A 62 -10.09 1.11 12.11
CA ILE A 62 -8.68 0.70 12.21
C ILE A 62 -8.21 0.03 10.92
N ALA A 63 -8.99 -0.89 10.35
CA ALA A 63 -8.65 -1.53 9.09
C ALA A 63 -8.56 -0.52 7.94
N SER A 64 -9.51 0.42 7.87
CA SER A 64 -9.55 1.48 6.87
C SER A 64 -8.34 2.43 6.97
N PHE A 65 -7.80 2.65 8.17
CA PHE A 65 -6.56 3.40 8.35
C PHE A 65 -5.38 2.71 7.67
N PHE A 66 -5.21 1.39 7.88
CA PHE A 66 -4.15 0.63 7.20
C PHE A 66 -4.36 0.61 5.69
N TYR A 67 -5.59 0.40 5.23
CA TYR A 67 -5.92 0.45 3.80
C TYR A 67 -5.58 1.80 3.17
N THR A 68 -5.85 2.88 3.90
CA THR A 68 -5.55 4.25 3.47
C THR A 68 -4.07 4.46 3.23
N ILE A 69 -3.25 4.04 4.18
CA ILE A 69 -1.79 4.10 4.04
C ILE A 69 -1.34 3.27 2.83
N THR A 70 -1.87 2.06 2.67
CA THR A 70 -1.49 1.15 1.57
C THR A 70 -1.80 1.73 0.18
N TRP A 71 -3.00 2.27 -0.04
CA TRP A 71 -3.35 2.78 -1.38
C TRP A 71 -2.61 4.08 -1.70
N ILE A 72 -2.38 4.96 -0.71
CA ILE A 72 -1.56 6.18 -0.88
C ILE A 72 -0.13 5.82 -1.28
N SER A 73 0.47 4.85 -0.59
CA SER A 73 1.81 4.38 -0.89
C SER A 73 1.90 3.75 -2.29
N THR A 74 0.90 2.94 -2.65
CA THR A 74 0.83 2.31 -3.98
C THR A 74 0.73 3.36 -5.10
N TYR A 75 -0.06 4.42 -4.92
CA TYR A 75 -0.06 5.56 -5.84
C TYR A 75 1.29 6.28 -5.89
N THR A 76 1.95 6.46 -4.75
CA THR A 76 3.26 7.12 -4.69
C THR A 76 4.31 6.34 -5.48
N VAL A 77 4.28 5.00 -5.39
CA VAL A 77 5.12 4.10 -6.19
C VAL A 77 4.78 4.19 -7.69
N ALA A 78 3.49 4.31 -8.05
CA ALA A 78 3.05 4.44 -9.44
C ALA A 78 3.44 5.79 -10.07
N CYS A 79 3.32 6.90 -9.32
CA CYS A 79 3.42 8.27 -9.83
C CYS A 79 4.83 8.89 -9.71
N CYS A 80 5.46 8.85 -8.54
CA CYS A 80 6.62 9.71 -8.24
C CYS A 80 7.96 8.98 -8.33
N ASN A 81 7.98 7.66 -8.13
CA ASN A 81 9.21 6.90 -7.93
C ASN A 81 9.22 5.60 -8.73
N ARG A 82 8.86 5.67 -10.04
CA ARG A 82 8.93 4.56 -11.01
C ARG A 82 10.09 3.63 -10.69
N GLY A 83 9.79 2.54 -9.96
CA GLY A 83 10.76 1.49 -9.71
C GLY A 83 11.95 1.79 -8.78
N SER A 84 11.87 2.77 -7.89
CA SER A 84 12.83 2.83 -6.77
C SER A 84 12.65 1.60 -5.87
N GLN A 85 13.69 0.78 -5.73
CA GLN A 85 13.64 -0.44 -4.91
C GLN A 85 13.23 -0.13 -3.45
N GLY A 86 13.66 1.01 -2.91
CA GLY A 86 13.27 1.45 -1.56
C GLY A 86 11.77 1.73 -1.44
N CYS A 87 11.20 2.46 -2.40
CA CYS A 87 9.76 2.78 -2.39
C CYS A 87 8.89 1.54 -2.59
N ALA A 88 9.31 0.62 -3.48
CA ALA A 88 8.58 -0.63 -3.69
C ALA A 88 8.63 -1.54 -2.45
N THR A 89 9.74 -1.54 -1.70
CA THR A 89 9.87 -2.29 -0.46
C THR A 89 9.01 -1.70 0.65
N HIS A 90 8.94 -0.37 0.76
CA HIS A 90 8.06 0.29 1.73
C HIS A 90 6.58 -0.03 1.47
N ALA A 91 6.15 0.09 0.20
CA ALA A 91 4.80 -0.26 -0.21
C ALA A 91 4.47 -1.73 0.05
N LEU A 92 5.45 -2.64 -0.07
CA LEU A 92 5.26 -4.05 0.29
C LEU A 92 4.94 -4.22 1.79
N VAL A 93 5.70 -3.55 2.67
CA VAL A 93 5.49 -3.64 4.12
C VAL A 93 4.10 -3.12 4.49
N GLU A 94 3.70 -1.99 3.93
CA GLU A 94 2.35 -1.44 4.14
C GLU A 94 1.26 -2.36 3.59
N ASN A 95 1.52 -3.05 2.48
CA ASN A 95 0.56 -4.00 1.93
C ASN A 95 0.41 -5.26 2.79
N ILE A 96 1.50 -5.74 3.41
CA ILE A 96 1.44 -6.85 4.39
C ILE A 96 0.60 -6.44 5.60
N LEU A 97 0.74 -5.21 6.10
CA LEU A 97 -0.09 -4.70 7.19
C LEU A 97 -1.58 -4.64 6.78
N SER A 98 -1.89 -4.19 5.57
CA SER A 98 -3.25 -4.25 5.01
C SER A 98 -3.78 -5.68 4.89
N MET A 99 -2.93 -6.63 4.52
CA MET A 99 -3.30 -8.05 4.45
C MET A 99 -3.71 -8.59 5.84
N ILE A 100 -2.91 -8.27 6.87
CA ILE A 100 -3.21 -8.62 8.27
C ILE A 100 -4.52 -7.96 8.72
N ALA A 101 -4.70 -6.68 8.44
CA ALA A 101 -5.92 -5.95 8.77
C ALA A 101 -7.16 -6.59 8.10
N SER A 102 -7.03 -7.04 6.86
CA SER A 102 -8.10 -7.75 6.13
C SER A 102 -8.43 -9.10 6.76
N CYS A 103 -7.43 -9.88 7.15
CA CYS A 103 -7.65 -11.16 7.84
C CYS A 103 -8.36 -10.96 9.18
N VAL A 104 -7.95 -9.94 9.95
CA VAL A 104 -8.58 -9.59 11.22
C VAL A 104 -10.03 -9.17 11.00
N LEU A 105 -10.29 -8.28 10.04
CA LEU A 105 -11.63 -7.81 9.72
C LEU A 105 -12.53 -8.98 9.28
N LEU A 106 -12.08 -9.83 8.36
CA LEU A 106 -12.81 -11.03 7.91
C LEU A 106 -13.12 -11.98 9.07
N TYR A 107 -12.16 -12.20 9.97
CA TYR A 107 -12.37 -13.05 11.14
C TYR A 107 -13.49 -12.50 12.02
N TYR A 108 -13.44 -11.23 12.40
CA TYR A 108 -14.45 -10.64 13.27
C TYR A 108 -15.83 -10.56 12.60
N GLU A 109 -15.90 -10.16 11.33
CA GLU A 109 -17.15 -10.15 10.56
C GLU A 109 -17.77 -11.56 10.45
N SER A 110 -16.93 -12.59 10.28
CA SER A 110 -17.41 -13.98 10.23
C SER A 110 -18.00 -14.46 11.56
N GLN A 111 -17.42 -14.02 12.70
CA GLN A 111 -17.96 -14.32 14.03
C GLN A 111 -19.33 -13.67 14.23
N PHE A 112 -19.55 -12.47 13.70
CA PHE A 112 -20.87 -11.82 13.76
C PHE A 112 -21.93 -12.53 12.94
N LEU A 113 -21.55 -13.15 11.82
CA LEU A 113 -22.48 -13.98 11.05
C LEU A 113 -22.91 -15.25 11.81
N LEU A 114 -21.98 -15.84 12.58
CA LEU A 114 -22.25 -17.04 13.38
C LEU A 114 -23.02 -16.73 14.67
N TYR A 115 -22.73 -15.58 15.29
CA TYR A 115 -23.28 -15.17 16.58
C TYR A 115 -23.92 -13.77 16.50
N PRO A 116 -25.03 -13.60 15.75
CA PRO A 116 -25.65 -12.29 15.51
C PRO A 116 -26.20 -11.61 16.77
N SER A 117 -26.40 -12.39 17.85
CA SER A 117 -26.85 -11.95 19.16
C SER A 117 -25.71 -11.52 20.10
N THR A 118 -24.45 -11.80 19.75
CA THR A 118 -23.31 -11.36 20.56
C THR A 118 -22.98 -9.92 20.25
N CYS A 119 -22.76 -9.16 21.32
CA CYS A 119 -22.52 -7.73 21.26
C CYS A 119 -21.08 -7.52 21.71
N PHE A 120 -20.30 -6.76 20.93
CA PHE A 120 -18.85 -6.59 21.17
C PHE A 120 -18.55 -5.77 22.43
N TRP A 121 -19.53 -4.99 22.88
CA TRP A 121 -19.43 -4.11 24.02
C TRP A 121 -19.79 -4.82 25.34
N PRO A 122 -19.26 -4.38 26.48
CA PRO A 122 -19.67 -4.87 27.78
C PRO A 122 -21.20 -4.83 27.93
N TYR A 123 -21.75 -5.83 28.65
CA TYR A 123 -23.18 -6.10 28.81
C TYR A 123 -24.06 -4.86 29.13
N SER A 124 -23.49 -3.86 29.81
CA SER A 124 -24.13 -2.58 30.12
C SER A 124 -24.52 -1.76 28.89
N ILE A 125 -23.68 -1.77 27.85
CA ILE A 125 -23.93 -1.08 26.58
C ILE A 125 -24.77 -1.95 25.67
N CYS A 126 -25.06 -3.23 25.97
CA CYS A 126 -25.82 -4.15 25.09
C CYS A 126 -27.25 -4.48 25.57
N ARG A 127 -27.60 -4.15 26.82
CA ARG A 127 -28.97 -4.27 27.34
C ARG A 127 -29.91 -3.29 26.63
N LEU A 128 -30.81 -3.78 25.75
CA LEU A 128 -31.82 -3.00 24.99
C LEU A 128 -32.21 -1.72 25.75
N SER A 129 -31.62 -0.59 25.35
CA SER A 129 -32.02 0.70 25.87
C SER A 129 -33.28 1.05 25.09
N SER A 130 -34.27 1.61 25.76
CA SER A 130 -35.50 2.15 25.18
C SER A 130 -35.29 3.09 23.97
N TRP A 131 -34.05 3.48 23.68
CA TRP A 131 -33.60 4.30 22.55
C TRP A 131 -33.57 3.59 21.19
N ASP A 132 -33.29 2.27 21.13
CA ASP A 132 -33.35 1.53 19.85
C ASP A 132 -34.82 1.40 19.37
N LEU A 133 -35.77 1.38 20.32
CA LEU A 133 -37.22 1.41 20.08
C LEU A 133 -37.71 2.79 19.63
N SER A 134 -37.11 3.89 20.14
CA SER A 134 -37.56 5.24 19.80
C SER A 134 -37.15 5.68 18.40
N TRP A 135 -35.97 5.29 17.91
CA TRP A 135 -35.54 5.60 16.52
C TRP A 135 -36.25 4.74 15.47
N GLY A 136 -36.48 3.44 15.74
CA GLY A 136 -37.32 2.60 14.88
C GLY A 136 -38.75 3.15 14.77
N ALA A 137 -39.29 3.68 15.87
CA ALA A 137 -40.57 4.38 15.88
C ALA A 137 -40.54 5.75 15.19
N PHE A 138 -39.42 6.49 15.23
CA PHE A 138 -39.28 7.81 14.61
C PHE A 138 -39.21 7.75 13.08
N VAL A 139 -38.61 6.69 12.52
CA VAL A 139 -38.46 6.50 11.06
C VAL A 139 -39.51 5.53 10.49
N GLY A 140 -40.35 4.92 11.34
CA GLY A 140 -41.43 4.02 10.92
C GLY A 140 -40.96 2.65 10.41
N TYR A 141 -39.72 2.24 10.71
CA TYR A 141 -39.20 0.94 10.30
C TYR A 141 -39.63 -0.15 11.29
N SER A 142 -40.08 -1.29 10.76
CA SER A 142 -40.33 -2.47 11.59
C SER A 142 -39.00 -3.00 12.13
N ILE A 143 -39.01 -3.57 13.34
CA ILE A 143 -37.81 -4.19 13.97
C ILE A 143 -37.18 -5.25 13.04
N PHE A 144 -38.00 -5.91 12.22
CA PHE A 144 -37.56 -6.89 11.22
C PHE A 144 -36.72 -6.26 10.09
N ASP A 145 -37.04 -5.03 9.66
CA ASP A 145 -36.29 -4.35 8.60
C ASP A 145 -34.89 -3.96 9.07
N ILE A 146 -34.75 -3.50 10.31
CA ILE A 146 -33.47 -3.09 10.91
C ILE A 146 -32.48 -4.27 10.95
N GLN A 147 -32.94 -5.46 11.35
CA GLN A 147 -32.12 -6.67 11.36
C GLN A 147 -31.68 -7.10 9.94
N ARG A 148 -32.56 -6.91 8.95
CA ARG A 148 -32.25 -7.22 7.55
C ARG A 148 -31.18 -6.28 6.99
N TYR A 149 -31.28 -4.97 7.22
CA TYR A 149 -30.28 -4.00 6.79
C TYR A 149 -28.92 -4.25 7.47
N LYS A 150 -28.91 -4.62 8.75
CA LYS A 150 -27.70 -5.01 9.48
C LYS A 150 -26.98 -6.17 8.79
N LEU A 151 -27.71 -7.24 8.45
CA LEU A 151 -27.13 -8.40 7.80
C LEU A 151 -26.58 -8.08 6.40
N ILE A 152 -27.26 -7.20 5.65
CA ILE A 152 -26.80 -6.74 4.35
C ILE A 152 -25.48 -5.96 4.51
N ALA A 153 -25.41 -5.03 5.45
CA ALA A 153 -24.21 -4.24 5.71
C ALA A 153 -22.98 -5.13 6.02
N ILE A 154 -23.14 -6.11 6.93
CA ILE A 154 -22.10 -7.09 7.28
C ILE A 154 -21.63 -7.85 6.03
N LYS A 155 -22.57 -8.34 5.21
CA LYS A 155 -22.21 -9.10 3.99
C LYS A 155 -21.45 -8.24 2.98
N VAL A 156 -21.86 -6.99 2.80
CA VAL A 156 -21.16 -6.06 1.90
C VAL A 156 -19.76 -5.76 2.45
N GLN A 157 -19.63 -5.45 3.74
CA GLN A 157 -18.35 -5.19 4.39
C GLN A 157 -17.39 -6.39 4.30
N LEU A 158 -17.89 -7.61 4.56
CA LEU A 158 -17.15 -8.85 4.38
C LEU A 158 -16.67 -9.03 2.94
N SER A 159 -17.52 -8.73 1.95
CA SER A 159 -17.14 -8.82 0.53
C SER A 159 -16.06 -7.80 0.16
N CYS A 160 -16.15 -6.57 0.67
CA CYS A 160 -15.13 -5.55 0.46
C CYS A 160 -13.79 -5.98 1.08
N ALA A 161 -13.80 -6.49 2.32
CA ALA A 161 -12.61 -6.98 2.99
C ALA A 161 -11.96 -8.16 2.24
N ALA A 162 -12.75 -9.07 1.69
CA ALA A 162 -12.26 -10.19 0.87
C ALA A 162 -11.60 -9.71 -0.43
N ILE A 163 -12.20 -8.72 -1.11
CA ILE A 163 -11.62 -8.12 -2.32
C ILE A 163 -10.33 -7.37 -1.99
N MET A 164 -10.29 -6.64 -0.87
CA MET A 164 -9.07 -5.97 -0.38
C MET A 164 -7.95 -6.98 -0.14
N LEU A 165 -8.25 -8.11 0.51
CA LEU A 165 -7.29 -9.19 0.71
C LEU A 165 -6.77 -9.74 -0.63
N ALA A 166 -7.66 -9.99 -1.59
CA ALA A 166 -7.29 -10.49 -2.91
C ALA A 166 -6.38 -9.50 -3.67
N LEU A 167 -6.66 -8.19 -3.60
CA LEU A 167 -5.83 -7.15 -4.19
C LEU A 167 -4.44 -7.07 -3.52
N SER A 168 -4.39 -7.20 -2.20
CA SER A 168 -3.13 -7.28 -1.44
C SER A 168 -2.28 -8.48 -1.86
N VAL A 169 -2.88 -9.66 -2.01
CA VAL A 169 -2.20 -10.86 -2.51
C VAL A 169 -1.71 -10.67 -3.94
N LEU A 170 -2.54 -10.09 -4.82
CA LEU A 170 -2.16 -9.81 -6.20
C LEU A 170 -0.94 -8.88 -6.27
N PHE A 171 -0.91 -7.82 -5.46
CA PHE A 171 0.25 -6.92 -5.37
C PHE A 171 1.50 -7.67 -4.93
N PHE A 172 1.40 -8.52 -3.89
CA PHE A 172 2.51 -9.33 -3.40
C PHE A 172 3.08 -10.23 -4.51
N LEU A 173 2.22 -10.89 -5.29
CA LEU A 173 2.63 -11.72 -6.42
C LEU A 173 3.33 -10.91 -7.51
N ILE A 174 2.83 -9.72 -7.85
CA ILE A 174 3.48 -8.85 -8.85
C ILE A 174 4.85 -8.38 -8.35
N TYR A 175 4.97 -8.02 -7.08
CA TYR A 175 6.24 -7.65 -6.47
C TYR A 175 7.27 -8.79 -6.55
N LEU A 176 6.84 -10.02 -6.21
CA LEU A 176 7.69 -11.20 -6.28
C LEU A 176 8.11 -11.50 -7.72
N TYR A 177 7.19 -11.40 -8.68
CA TYR A 177 7.47 -11.54 -10.10
C TYR A 177 8.52 -10.52 -10.59
N ALA A 178 8.39 -9.25 -10.20
CA ALA A 178 9.37 -8.21 -10.54
C ALA A 178 10.77 -8.53 -10.01
N ILE A 179 10.88 -9.02 -8.76
CA ILE A 179 12.16 -9.45 -8.19
C ILE A 179 12.78 -10.60 -8.99
N LEU A 180 11.99 -11.64 -9.29
CA LEU A 180 12.48 -12.81 -10.01
C LEU A 180 12.96 -12.42 -11.42
N ASN A 181 12.23 -11.56 -12.12
CA ASN A 181 12.62 -11.05 -13.43
C ASN A 181 13.94 -10.27 -13.40
N VAL A 182 14.11 -9.38 -12.41
CA VAL A 182 15.34 -8.60 -12.27
C VAL A 182 16.53 -9.48 -11.91
N LYS A 183 16.35 -10.47 -11.02
CA LYS A 183 17.39 -11.45 -10.69
C LYS A 183 17.78 -12.32 -11.89
N SER A 184 16.80 -12.79 -12.67
CA SER A 184 17.03 -13.60 -13.87
C SER A 184 17.83 -12.83 -14.93
N LYS A 185 17.40 -11.59 -15.25
CA LYS A 185 18.12 -10.72 -16.20
C LYS A 185 19.51 -10.33 -15.71
N SER A 186 19.69 -10.10 -14.42
CA SER A 186 21.00 -9.74 -13.84
C SER A 186 22.01 -10.89 -13.93
N ARG A 187 21.59 -12.15 -13.71
CA ARG A 187 22.46 -13.32 -13.87
C ARG A 187 22.93 -13.54 -15.32
N GLY A 188 22.12 -13.17 -16.31
CA GLY A 188 22.51 -13.22 -17.72
C GLY A 188 23.50 -12.14 -18.16
N ILE A 189 23.70 -11.10 -17.36
CA ILE A 189 24.60 -9.97 -17.64
C ILE A 189 25.96 -10.15 -16.94
N GLN A 190 26.19 -11.26 -16.23
CA GLN A 190 27.47 -11.53 -15.61
C GLN A 190 28.55 -11.61 -16.72
N PRO A 191 29.53 -10.70 -16.74
CA PRO A 191 30.51 -10.66 -17.82
C PRO A 191 31.32 -11.96 -17.79
N GLN A 192 31.14 -12.79 -18.82
CA GLN A 192 31.99 -13.97 -19.06
C GLN A 192 33.45 -13.62 -19.39
N GLY A 193 33.83 -12.34 -19.28
CA GLY A 193 35.22 -11.91 -19.37
C GLY A 193 35.52 -10.96 -18.22
N ALA A 194 36.00 -11.50 -17.10
CA ALA A 194 37.14 -10.88 -16.44
C ALA A 194 38.28 -10.92 -17.47
N MET A 195 38.25 -9.99 -18.43
CA MET A 195 39.43 -9.65 -19.19
C MET A 195 40.37 -9.05 -18.16
N GLU A 196 41.28 -9.90 -17.70
CA GLU A 196 42.44 -9.60 -16.90
C GLU A 196 42.94 -8.21 -17.29
N LEU A 197 42.71 -7.22 -16.42
CA LEU A 197 43.31 -5.91 -16.57
C LEU A 197 44.81 -6.17 -16.47
N GLN A 198 45.49 -6.23 -17.62
CA GLN A 198 46.93 -5.99 -17.65
C GLN A 198 47.18 -4.71 -16.84
N PRO A 199 48.11 -4.72 -15.88
CA PRO A 199 48.46 -3.52 -15.15
C PRO A 199 49.11 -2.56 -16.13
N GLN A 200 48.31 -1.66 -16.70
CA GLN A 200 48.84 -0.56 -17.49
C GLN A 200 49.59 0.35 -16.51
N GLN A 201 50.91 0.14 -16.48
CA GLN A 201 51.91 0.91 -15.76
C GLN A 201 51.67 2.40 -16.03
N ARG A 202 50.95 3.05 -15.10
CA ARG A 202 50.70 4.48 -15.13
C ARG A 202 52.01 5.14 -14.71
N THR A 203 52.83 5.50 -15.68
CA THR A 203 54.01 6.33 -15.49
C THR A 203 53.60 7.59 -14.75
N LEU A 204 54.16 7.76 -13.56
CA LEU A 204 53.98 8.93 -12.70
C LEU A 204 54.44 10.18 -13.47
N GLN A 205 53.50 11.01 -13.92
CA GLN A 205 53.79 12.39 -14.29
C GLN A 205 53.43 13.27 -13.09
N PRO A 206 54.37 14.04 -12.52
CA PRO A 206 54.06 14.95 -11.43
C PRO A 206 53.21 16.12 -11.95
N PRO A 207 52.20 16.59 -11.17
CA PRO A 207 51.39 17.74 -11.55
C PRO A 207 52.23 19.03 -11.53
N PRO A 208 52.02 19.96 -12.47
CA PRO A 208 52.56 21.31 -12.35
C PRO A 208 51.85 22.06 -11.22
N ASN A 209 52.63 22.79 -10.45
CA ASN A 209 52.22 23.70 -9.37
C ASN A 209 50.99 24.54 -9.76
N VAL A 210 49.85 24.21 -9.16
CA VAL A 210 48.71 25.14 -9.11
C VAL A 210 48.89 25.98 -7.85
N VAL A 211 49.27 27.23 -8.09
CA VAL A 211 49.40 28.29 -7.10
C VAL A 211 48.05 28.48 -6.40
N LEU A 212 48.03 28.27 -5.08
CA LEU A 212 46.94 28.73 -4.20
C LEU A 212 46.90 30.26 -4.24
N ILE A 213 45.82 30.84 -4.78
CA ILE A 213 45.46 32.23 -4.56
C ILE A 213 44.01 32.28 -4.13
N GLY A 214 43.75 32.90 -2.98
CA GLY A 214 42.51 33.64 -2.76
C GLY A 214 41.54 33.05 -1.75
N GLN A 215 41.63 33.58 -0.54
CA GLN A 215 40.70 33.54 0.60
C GLN A 215 39.19 33.75 0.29
N PRO A 216 38.32 33.42 1.27
CA PRO A 216 36.87 33.56 1.21
C PRO A 216 36.37 34.95 1.67
N PRO A 217 35.11 35.30 1.36
CA PRO A 217 34.22 35.97 2.31
C PRO A 217 32.99 35.06 2.56
N SER A 218 32.61 34.70 3.79
CA SER A 218 31.85 35.48 4.78
C SER A 218 30.54 36.08 4.22
N TRP A 219 29.57 36.38 5.11
CA TRP A 219 28.20 36.87 4.86
C TRP A 219 27.16 35.74 4.69
N SER A 220 26.56 35.22 5.76
CA SER A 220 25.53 35.80 6.64
C SER A 220 24.15 35.20 6.32
N ASN A 221 23.67 34.35 7.24
CA ASN A 221 22.25 34.24 7.59
C ASN A 221 21.65 35.66 7.81
N PRO A 222 20.32 35.89 7.67
CA PRO A 222 19.31 35.04 8.29
C PRO A 222 17.94 34.92 7.57
N SER A 223 17.15 33.95 8.04
CA SER A 223 15.68 33.95 8.24
C SER A 223 14.77 34.47 7.13
N TYR A 224 13.79 33.67 6.69
CA TYR A 224 12.36 34.04 6.66
C TYR A 224 11.48 32.81 6.35
N PHE A 225 10.58 32.52 7.30
CA PHE A 225 9.40 31.64 7.29
C PHE A 225 9.56 30.12 7.18
#